data_AF-A0A3Q3WUD8-F1
#
_entry.id   AF-A0A3Q3WUD8-F1
#
_cell.length_a   1.000
_cell.length_b   1.000
_cell.length_c   1.000
_cell.angle_alpha   90.00
_cell.angle_beta   90.00
_cell.angle_gamma   90.00
#
_symmetry.space_group_name_H-M   'P 1'
#
loop_
_entity.id
_entity.type
_entity.pdbx_description
1 polymer ?
#
loop_
_entity_poly.entity_id
_entity_poly.type
_entity_poly.pdbx_seq_one_letter_code
_entity_poly.pdbx_strand_id
1 'polypeptide(L)'
;MADHTDVSLPPEERVRALTKKGSSVEVNDDVPPRRYFRSGMEMIRMANIYTEEGNTEHAFVLYNKYITLFIEKLPKHRDYKTANIPEKKDTLKKLKDVAFPQAEILKKALLRRFDQEYAQYLTKKKAEEEALEREQSKQRALDVERERVAEMQRRQREQEQFSAFEEMIRRQELEKERQRVLLEFNTPIQWWMPFGSWLCLLSCAGAF
;
A
#
# COMPACT_ATOMS: atom_id res chain seq x y z
N MET A 1 7.69 2.60 -24.22
CA MET A 1 8.01 4.02 -24.49
C MET A 1 7.35 4.83 -23.38
N ALA A 2 8.00 5.87 -22.83
CA ALA A 2 7.38 6.70 -21.80
C ALA A 2 6.06 7.27 -22.32
N ASP A 3 4.98 7.01 -21.60
CA ASP A 3 3.65 7.40 -22.00
C ASP A 3 3.34 8.80 -21.43
N HIS A 4 3.00 9.74 -22.31
CA HIS A 4 2.56 11.08 -21.92
C HIS A 4 1.33 11.11 -21.02
N THR A 5 0.57 10.01 -20.92
CA THR A 5 -0.61 9.90 -20.06
C THR A 5 -0.29 9.45 -18.64
N ASP A 6 0.95 9.01 -18.37
CA ASP A 6 1.33 8.54 -17.04
C ASP A 6 1.55 9.73 -16.10
N VAL A 7 0.60 9.93 -15.18
CA VAL A 7 0.61 11.01 -14.18
C VAL A 7 1.66 10.82 -13.09
N SER A 8 2.27 9.63 -12.98
CA SER A 8 3.34 9.37 -12.02
C SER A 8 4.70 9.89 -12.49
N LEU A 9 4.81 10.25 -13.77
CA LEU A 9 6.04 10.78 -14.35
C LEU A 9 6.17 12.29 -14.15
N PRO A 10 7.40 12.81 -14.05
CA PRO A 10 7.64 14.25 -14.04
C PRO A 10 7.03 14.94 -15.27
N PRO A 11 6.44 16.14 -15.09
CA PRO A 11 5.82 16.93 -16.16
C PRO A 11 6.71 17.13 -17.39
N GLU A 12 8.00 17.37 -17.18
CA GLU A 12 8.96 17.52 -18.27
C GLU A 12 9.14 16.24 -19.10
N GLU A 13 9.09 15.06 -18.49
CA GLU A 13 9.22 13.79 -19.21
C GLU A 13 8.03 13.54 -20.12
N ARG A 14 6.82 13.86 -19.64
CA ARG A 14 5.58 13.77 -20.42
C ARG A 14 5.61 14.73 -21.61
N VAL A 15 6.08 15.97 -21.42
CA VAL A 15 6.29 16.92 -22.52
C VAL A 15 7.38 16.44 -23.48
N ARG A 16 8.50 15.87 -22.98
CA ARG A 16 9.54 15.27 -23.83
C ARG A 16 8.99 14.12 -24.69
N ALA A 17 8.11 13.29 -24.14
CA ALA A 17 7.44 12.22 -24.89
C ALA A 17 6.57 12.79 -26.04
N LEU A 18 5.82 13.86 -25.77
CA LEU A 18 5.05 14.58 -26.79
C LEU A 18 5.94 15.20 -27.88
N THR A 19 7.05 15.84 -27.51
CA THR A 19 8.02 16.39 -28.47
C THR A 19 8.60 15.28 -29.34
N LYS A 20 8.93 14.12 -28.77
CA LYS A 20 9.41 12.95 -29.51
C LYS A 20 8.37 12.41 -30.50
N LYS A 21 7.09 12.41 -30.11
CA LYS A 21 5.98 12.05 -31.00
C LYS A 21 5.85 13.05 -32.16
N GLY A 22 6.03 14.34 -31.89
CA GLY A 22 6.04 15.40 -32.91
C GLY A 22 7.22 15.28 -33.88
N SER A 23 8.41 14.93 -33.40
CA SER A 23 9.61 14.80 -34.25
C SER A 23 9.67 13.52 -35.09
N SER A 24 8.73 12.59 -34.87
CA SER A 24 8.56 11.37 -35.67
C SER A 24 7.92 11.70 -37.03
N VAL A 25 8.75 12.23 -37.92
CA VAL A 25 8.42 12.54 -39.32
C VAL A 25 9.52 12.06 -40.23
N GLU A 26 9.11 11.36 -41.29
CA GLU A 26 9.98 10.91 -42.35
C GLU A 26 9.58 11.56 -43.67
N VAL A 27 10.59 11.81 -44.51
CA VAL A 27 10.43 12.40 -45.84
C VAL A 27 10.97 11.37 -46.81
N ASN A 28 10.12 10.95 -47.74
CA ASN A 28 10.49 10.10 -48.87
C ASN A 28 10.99 10.96 -50.03
N ASP A 29 12.20 10.66 -50.53
CA ASP A 29 12.88 11.33 -51.64
C ASP A 29 12.24 11.08 -53.02
N ASP A 30 11.38 10.06 -53.15
CA ASP A 30 10.63 9.78 -54.39
C ASP A 30 9.39 10.68 -54.53
N VAL A 31 9.01 11.37 -53.45
CA VAL A 31 7.84 12.24 -53.42
C VAL A 31 8.30 13.70 -53.60
N PRO A 32 7.83 14.42 -54.63
CA PRO A 32 8.27 15.78 -54.88
C PRO A 32 8.13 16.71 -53.66
N PRO A 33 9.14 17.52 -53.29
CA PRO A 33 9.12 18.40 -52.11
C PRO A 33 7.88 19.28 -52.00
N ARG A 34 7.37 19.79 -53.14
CA ARG A 34 6.17 20.63 -53.20
C ARG A 34 4.92 19.94 -52.61
N ARG A 35 4.82 18.61 -52.66
CA ARG A 35 3.69 17.87 -52.07
C ARG A 35 3.66 18.05 -50.55
N TYR A 36 4.82 18.02 -49.89
CA TYR A 36 4.91 18.23 -48.44
C TYR A 36 4.47 19.64 -48.03
N PHE A 37 4.75 20.67 -48.85
CA PHE A 37 4.25 22.03 -48.61
C PHE A 37 2.72 22.09 -48.63
N ARG A 38 2.06 21.38 -49.54
CA ARG A 38 0.60 21.29 -49.58
C ARG A 38 0.04 20.54 -48.37
N SER A 39 0.61 19.38 -48.04
CA SER A 39 0.19 18.63 -46.85
C SER A 39 0.46 19.40 -45.55
N GLY A 40 1.50 20.21 -45.50
CA GLY A 40 1.83 21.07 -44.36
C GLY A 40 0.75 22.13 -44.09
N MET A 41 0.07 22.62 -45.12
CA MET A 41 -1.04 23.58 -44.96
C MET A 41 -2.22 22.97 -44.20
N GLU A 42 -2.53 21.70 -44.47
CA GLU A 42 -3.55 20.97 -43.72
C GLU A 42 -3.09 20.69 -42.29
N MET A 43 -1.80 20.34 -42.11
CA MET A 43 -1.23 20.07 -40.80
C MET A 43 -1.34 21.27 -39.85
N ILE A 44 -0.99 22.47 -40.32
CA ILE A 44 -1.11 23.68 -39.50
C ILE A 44 -2.57 24.08 -39.28
N ARG A 45 -3.47 23.85 -40.25
CA ARG A 45 -4.90 24.07 -40.06
C ARG A 45 -5.46 23.17 -38.96
N MET A 46 -5.14 21.89 -38.98
CA MET A 46 -5.56 20.94 -37.94
C MET A 46 -4.97 21.29 -36.58
N ALA A 47 -3.71 21.75 -36.52
CA ALA A 47 -3.10 22.20 -35.26
C ALA A 47 -3.87 23.38 -34.64
N ASN A 48 -4.33 24.33 -35.47
CA ASN A 48 -5.16 25.45 -35.00
C ASN A 48 -6.52 24.95 -34.48
N ILE A 49 -7.19 24.04 -35.20
CA ILE A 49 -8.47 23.46 -34.77
C ILE A 49 -8.33 22.77 -33.41
N TYR A 50 -7.31 21.93 -33.22
CA TYR A 50 -7.07 21.30 -31.92
C TYR A 50 -6.76 22.30 -30.81
N THR A 51 -6.15 23.43 -31.14
CA THR A 51 -5.91 24.51 -30.17
C THR A 51 -7.22 25.16 -29.74
N GLU A 52 -8.12 25.42 -30.69
CA GLU A 52 -9.46 25.98 -30.45
C GLU A 52 -10.36 25.03 -29.66
N GLU A 53 -10.28 23.71 -29.94
CA GLU A 53 -10.98 22.67 -29.19
C GLU A 53 -10.42 22.43 -27.78
N GLY A 54 -9.28 23.06 -27.43
CA GLY A 54 -8.61 22.85 -26.15
C GLY A 54 -7.82 21.54 -26.05
N ASN A 55 -7.68 20.80 -27.15
CA ASN A 55 -6.84 19.61 -27.24
C ASN A 55 -5.36 19.98 -27.42
N THR A 56 -4.78 20.50 -26.34
CA THR A 56 -3.43 21.07 -26.31
C THR A 56 -2.33 20.05 -26.64
N GLU A 57 -2.51 18.78 -26.28
CA GLU A 57 -1.55 17.71 -26.56
C GLU A 57 -1.43 17.43 -28.06
N HIS A 58 -2.56 17.24 -28.74
CA HIS A 58 -2.58 16.95 -30.17
C HIS A 58 -2.14 18.17 -30.99
N ALA A 59 -2.57 19.37 -30.58
CA ALA A 59 -2.11 20.61 -31.18
C ALA A 59 -0.58 20.74 -31.08
N PHE A 60 -0.01 20.51 -29.89
CA PHE A 60 1.43 20.59 -29.66
C PHE A 60 2.21 19.59 -30.52
N VAL A 61 1.73 18.35 -30.63
CA VAL A 61 2.34 17.33 -31.50
C VAL A 61 2.34 17.78 -32.95
N LEU A 62 1.22 18.30 -33.47
CA LEU A 62 1.13 18.75 -34.86
C LEU A 62 2.00 19.97 -35.16
N TYR A 63 2.09 20.95 -34.26
CA TYR A 63 3.02 22.07 -34.46
C TYR A 63 4.47 21.60 -34.48
N ASN A 64 4.88 20.73 -33.55
CA ASN A 64 6.23 20.14 -33.58
C ASN A 64 6.46 19.33 -34.86
N LYS A 65 5.47 18.55 -35.30
CA LYS A 65 5.51 17.78 -36.55
C LYS A 65 5.75 18.68 -37.75
N TYR A 66 5.03 19.80 -37.82
CA TYR A 66 5.16 20.79 -38.86
C TYR A 66 6.54 21.46 -38.84
N ILE A 67 7.00 21.89 -37.66
CA ILE A 67 8.33 22.49 -37.49
C ILE A 67 9.44 21.52 -37.91
N THR A 68 9.47 20.31 -37.36
CA THR A 68 10.48 19.29 -37.69
C THR A 68 10.47 18.94 -39.18
N LEU A 69 9.29 18.80 -39.80
CA LEU A 69 9.18 18.53 -41.22
C LEU A 69 9.91 19.61 -42.05
N PHE A 70 9.60 20.89 -41.83
CA PHE A 70 10.11 21.96 -42.70
C PHE A 70 11.49 22.50 -42.32
N ILE A 71 11.91 22.36 -41.06
CA ILE A 71 13.21 22.84 -40.59
C ILE A 71 14.28 21.76 -40.62
N GLU A 72 13.95 20.50 -40.30
CA GLU A 72 14.97 19.46 -40.13
C GLU A 72 14.97 18.42 -41.26
N LYS A 73 13.79 17.94 -41.68
CA LYS A 73 13.66 16.79 -42.57
C LYS A 73 13.65 17.18 -44.04
N LEU A 74 12.70 18.03 -44.44
CA LEU A 74 12.47 18.40 -45.82
C LEU A 74 13.66 19.14 -46.47
N PRO A 75 14.43 19.99 -45.77
CA PRO A 75 15.64 20.60 -46.35
C PRO A 75 16.73 19.60 -46.76
N LYS A 76 16.69 18.37 -46.23
CA LYS A 76 17.64 17.29 -46.57
C LYS A 76 17.23 16.49 -47.82
N HIS A 77 16.01 16.68 -48.33
CA HIS A 77 15.51 15.96 -49.49
C HIS A 77 16.34 16.29 -50.74
N ARG A 78 16.65 15.28 -51.57
CA ARG A 78 17.49 15.40 -52.78
C ARG A 78 17.12 16.60 -53.67
N ASP A 79 15.85 16.71 -54.02
CA ASP A 79 15.35 17.72 -54.95
C ASP A 79 14.93 19.05 -54.27
N TYR A 80 15.16 19.24 -52.97
CA TYR A 80 14.68 20.44 -52.25
C TYR A 80 15.29 21.75 -52.77
N LYS A 81 16.57 21.72 -53.17
CA LYS A 81 17.29 22.91 -53.65
C LYS A 81 16.93 23.29 -55.09
N THR A 82 16.54 22.30 -55.90
CA THR A 82 16.22 22.46 -57.33
C THR A 82 14.74 22.69 -57.56
N ALA A 83 13.87 22.28 -56.64
CA ALA A 83 12.43 22.46 -56.74
C ALA A 83 12.01 23.94 -56.66
N ASN A 84 11.23 24.40 -57.65
CA ASN A 84 10.53 25.67 -57.59
C ASN A 84 9.24 25.52 -56.76
N ILE A 85 9.19 26.12 -55.58
CA ILE A 85 8.10 25.99 -54.61
C ILE A 85 7.55 27.37 -54.27
N PRO A 86 6.47 27.82 -54.94
CA PRO A 86 5.89 29.14 -54.68
C PRO A 86 5.34 29.29 -53.25
N GLU A 87 4.89 28.19 -52.65
CA GLU A 87 4.32 28.17 -51.29
C GLU A 87 5.40 28.37 -50.19
N LYS A 88 6.69 28.24 -50.52
CA LYS A 88 7.80 28.25 -49.55
C LYS A 88 7.86 29.51 -48.70
N LYS A 89 7.61 30.68 -49.30
CA LYS A 89 7.65 31.97 -48.59
C LYS A 89 6.56 32.06 -47.52
N ASP A 90 5.34 31.62 -47.84
CA ASP A 90 4.21 31.63 -46.91
C ASP A 90 4.42 30.62 -45.77
N THR A 91 4.92 29.42 -46.08
CA THR A 91 5.26 28.41 -45.07
C THR A 91 6.31 28.91 -44.08
N LEU A 92 7.36 29.59 -44.57
CA LEU A 92 8.38 30.19 -43.70
C LEU A 92 7.82 31.30 -42.82
N LYS A 93 6.87 32.09 -43.33
CA LYS A 93 6.16 33.10 -42.56
C LYS A 93 5.33 32.43 -41.45
N LYS A 94 4.55 31.41 -41.78
CA LYS A 94 3.74 30.65 -40.81
C LYS A 94 4.57 29.93 -39.76
N LEU A 95 5.75 29.42 -40.12
CA LEU A 95 6.67 28.84 -39.14
C LEU A 95 7.05 29.86 -38.07
N LYS A 96 7.46 31.05 -38.49
CA LYS A 96 7.92 32.14 -37.60
C LYS A 96 6.78 32.77 -36.80
N ASP A 97 5.70 33.13 -37.48
CA ASP A 97 4.64 33.97 -36.91
C ASP A 97 3.60 33.13 -36.14
N VAL A 98 3.46 31.84 -36.47
CA VAL A 98 2.40 30.98 -35.90
C VAL A 98 2.99 29.75 -35.21
N ALA A 99 3.68 28.87 -35.94
CA ALA A 99 4.02 27.54 -35.43
C ALA A 99 4.96 27.59 -34.22
N PHE A 100 6.06 28.36 -34.27
CA PHE A 100 6.98 28.50 -33.14
C PHE A 100 6.32 29.17 -31.91
N PRO A 101 5.64 30.33 -32.04
CA PRO A 101 4.93 30.94 -30.92
C PRO A 101 3.87 30.02 -30.30
N GLN A 102 3.05 29.36 -31.12
CA GLN A 102 1.99 28.47 -30.63
C GLN A 102 2.56 27.24 -29.95
N ALA A 103 3.60 26.61 -30.50
CA ALA A 103 4.27 25.48 -29.85
C ALA A 103 4.82 25.86 -28.46
N GLU A 104 5.39 27.06 -28.31
CA GLU A 104 5.91 27.53 -27.02
C GLU A 104 4.79 27.83 -26.00
N ILE A 105 3.69 28.45 -26.46
CA ILE A 105 2.50 28.68 -25.63
C ILE A 105 1.92 27.35 -25.14
N LEU A 106 1.73 26.40 -26.06
CA LEU A 106 1.19 25.08 -25.74
C LEU A 106 2.12 24.29 -24.82
N LYS A 107 3.44 24.36 -25.01
CA LYS A 107 4.41 23.75 -24.11
C LYS A 107 4.24 24.24 -22.67
N LYS A 108 4.11 25.56 -22.49
CA LYS A 108 3.87 26.17 -21.16
C LYS A 108 2.53 25.74 -20.58
N ALA A 109 1.48 25.67 -21.40
CA ALA A 109 0.16 25.21 -20.97
C ALA A 109 0.18 23.73 -20.52
N LEU A 110 0.86 22.87 -21.28
CA LEU A 110 1.04 21.45 -20.96
C LEU A 110 1.84 21.26 -19.67
N LEU A 111 2.95 21.97 -19.50
CA LEU A 111 3.74 21.92 -18.26
C LEU A 111 2.88 22.29 -17.05
N ARG A 112 2.15 23.41 -17.10
CA ARG A 112 1.26 23.82 -15.99
C ARG A 112 0.21 22.75 -15.67
N ARG A 113 -0.41 22.14 -16.69
CA ARG A 113 -1.41 21.09 -16.49
C ARG A 113 -0.77 19.84 -15.87
N PHE A 114 0.35 19.39 -16.40
CA PHE A 114 1.04 18.20 -15.90
C PHE A 114 1.61 18.42 -14.50
N ASP A 115 2.10 19.62 -14.18
CA ASP A 115 2.52 20.00 -12.82
C ASP A 115 1.38 19.84 -11.82
N GLN A 116 0.17 20.29 -12.17
CA GLN A 116 -1.02 20.14 -11.33
C GLN A 116 -1.40 18.67 -11.15
N GLU A 117 -1.45 17.90 -12.23
CA GLU A 117 -1.76 16.46 -12.18
C GLU A 117 -0.72 15.70 -11.33
N TYR A 118 0.56 16.02 -11.49
CA TYR A 118 1.66 15.40 -10.75
C TYR A 118 1.62 15.76 -9.25
N ALA A 119 1.34 17.03 -8.91
CA ALA A 119 1.18 17.45 -7.53
C ALA A 119 -0.01 16.76 -6.83
N GLN A 120 -1.12 16.57 -7.55
CA GLN A 120 -2.26 15.80 -7.05
C GLN A 120 -1.91 14.33 -6.83
N TYR A 121 -1.18 13.72 -7.76
CA TYR A 121 -0.69 12.35 -7.63
C TYR A 121 0.19 12.19 -6.37
N LEU A 122 1.16 13.10 -6.17
CA LEU A 122 2.05 13.06 -5.00
C LEU A 122 1.27 13.19 -3.68
N THR A 123 0.25 14.05 -3.65
CA THR A 123 -0.59 14.25 -2.47
C THR A 123 -1.40 12.99 -2.15
N LYS A 124 -2.02 12.37 -3.16
CA LYS A 124 -2.76 11.11 -3.00
C LYS A 124 -1.86 9.98 -2.53
N LYS A 125 -0.70 9.82 -3.18
CA LYS A 125 0.30 8.80 -2.84
C LYS A 125 0.75 8.93 -1.38
N LYS A 126 1.05 10.15 -0.93
CA LYS A 126 1.43 10.41 0.46
C LYS A 126 0.29 10.08 1.44
N ALA A 127 -0.95 10.43 1.12
CA ALA A 127 -2.10 10.13 1.96
C ALA A 127 -2.36 8.61 2.07
N GLU A 128 -2.15 7.87 0.99
CA GLU A 128 -2.22 6.40 0.96
C GLU A 128 -1.13 5.76 1.83
N GLU A 129 0.11 6.23 1.70
CA GLU A 129 1.24 5.77 2.53
C GLU A 129 0.97 6.02 4.02
N GLU A 130 0.53 7.23 4.40
CA GLU A 130 0.19 7.55 5.79
C GLU A 130 -1.01 6.73 6.31
N ALA A 131 -2.00 6.44 5.46
CA ALA A 131 -3.13 5.60 5.85
C ALA A 131 -2.69 4.16 6.12
N LEU A 132 -1.80 3.62 5.28
CA LEU A 132 -1.23 2.29 5.46
C LEU A 132 -0.40 2.21 6.74
N GLU A 133 0.42 3.20 7.04
CA GLU A 133 1.18 3.27 8.30
C GLU A 133 0.26 3.33 9.53
N ARG A 134 -0.82 4.12 9.46
CA ARG A 134 -1.84 4.18 10.53
C ARG A 134 -2.56 2.85 10.73
N GLU A 135 -2.87 2.13 9.65
CA GLU A 135 -3.49 0.81 9.75
C GLU A 135 -2.53 -0.22 10.35
N GLN A 136 -1.28 -0.23 9.90
CA GLN A 136 -0.25 -1.13 10.44
C GLN A 136 0.02 -0.87 11.93
N SER A 137 0.08 0.38 12.35
CA SER A 137 0.27 0.72 13.77
C SER A 137 -0.93 0.32 14.63
N LYS A 138 -2.17 0.53 14.15
CA LYS A 138 -3.38 0.03 14.82
C LYS A 138 -3.37 -1.49 14.94
N GLN A 139 -3.00 -2.19 13.87
CA GLN A 139 -2.92 -3.65 13.87
C GLN A 139 -1.92 -4.14 14.92
N ARG A 140 -0.71 -3.56 14.97
CA ARG A 140 0.28 -3.88 15.99
C ARG A 140 -0.23 -3.60 17.42
N ALA A 141 -0.93 -2.49 17.64
CA ALA A 141 -1.49 -2.17 18.95
C ALA A 141 -2.57 -3.19 19.37
N LEU A 142 -3.44 -3.62 18.44
CA LEU A 142 -4.43 -4.65 18.69
C LEU A 142 -3.79 -6.00 18.99
N ASP A 143 -2.72 -6.35 18.29
CA ASP A 143 -2.01 -7.61 18.50
C ASP A 143 -1.31 -7.63 19.88
N VAL A 144 -0.67 -6.52 20.28
CA VAL A 144 -0.12 -6.38 21.64
C VAL A 144 -1.19 -6.48 22.72
N GLU A 145 -2.36 -5.87 22.51
CA GLU A 145 -3.45 -5.96 23.50
C GLU A 145 -4.04 -7.38 23.58
N ARG A 146 -4.18 -8.07 22.44
CA ARG A 146 -4.59 -9.47 22.40
C ARG A 146 -3.63 -10.38 23.16
N GLU A 147 -2.32 -10.17 23.00
CA GLU A 147 -1.29 -10.91 23.74
C GLU A 147 -1.40 -10.67 25.25
N ARG A 148 -1.57 -9.41 25.68
CA ARG A 148 -1.76 -9.05 27.10
C ARG A 148 -3.01 -9.71 27.70
N VAL A 149 -4.14 -9.65 27.00
CA VAL A 149 -5.39 -10.28 27.46
C VAL A 149 -5.23 -11.80 27.53
N ALA A 150 -4.59 -12.42 26.54
CA ALA A 150 -4.33 -13.85 26.54
C ALA A 150 -3.41 -14.27 27.70
N GLU A 151 -2.38 -13.47 28.02
CA GLU A 151 -1.50 -13.70 29.16
C GLU A 151 -2.25 -13.56 30.49
N MET A 152 -3.07 -12.52 30.65
CA MET A 152 -3.90 -12.31 31.84
C MET A 152 -4.87 -13.47 32.07
N GLN A 153 -5.53 -13.95 31.01
CA GLN A 153 -6.42 -15.11 31.07
C GLN A 153 -5.69 -16.42 31.40
N ARG A 154 -4.42 -16.57 30.99
CA ARG A 154 -3.61 -17.73 31.39
C ARG A 154 -3.31 -17.69 32.90
N ARG A 155 -2.84 -16.54 33.40
CA ARG A 155 -2.54 -16.36 34.83
C ARG A 155 -3.78 -16.56 35.71
N GLN A 156 -4.94 -16.06 35.29
CA GLN A 156 -6.20 -16.29 36.01
C GLN A 156 -6.55 -17.78 36.09
N ARG A 157 -6.47 -18.51 34.97
CA ARG A 157 -6.72 -19.96 34.96
C ARG A 157 -5.74 -20.73 35.83
N GLU A 158 -4.46 -20.35 35.83
CA GLU A 158 -3.44 -20.95 36.70
C GLU A 158 -3.74 -20.70 38.18
N GLN A 159 -4.14 -19.47 38.55
CA GLN A 159 -4.57 -19.15 39.92
C GLN A 159 -5.83 -19.93 40.33
N GLU A 160 -6.85 -20.00 39.47
CA GLU A 160 -8.07 -20.77 39.74
C GLU A 160 -7.75 -22.27 39.94
N GLN A 161 -6.89 -22.84 39.11
CA GLN A 161 -6.43 -24.22 39.26
C GLN A 161 -5.70 -24.43 40.59
N PHE A 162 -4.83 -23.49 40.97
CA PHE A 162 -4.10 -23.56 42.22
C PHE A 162 -5.04 -23.46 43.44
N SER A 163 -5.98 -22.50 43.44
CA SER A 163 -6.98 -22.36 44.51
C SER A 163 -7.89 -23.60 44.62
N ALA A 164 -8.34 -24.15 43.49
CA ALA A 164 -9.12 -25.40 43.50
C ALA A 164 -8.32 -26.57 44.08
N PHE A 165 -7.02 -26.64 43.81
CA PHE A 165 -6.13 -27.65 44.37
C PHE A 165 -5.93 -27.48 45.89
N GLU A 166 -5.70 -26.26 46.37
CA GLU A 166 -5.60 -25.98 47.81
C GLU A 166 -6.89 -26.33 48.55
N GLU A 167 -8.05 -26.01 47.98
CA GLU A 167 -9.35 -26.34 48.58
C GLU A 167 -9.57 -27.85 48.65
N MET A 168 -9.14 -28.60 47.63
CA MET A 168 -9.17 -30.07 47.63
C MET A 168 -8.31 -30.65 48.77
N ILE A 169 -7.11 -30.12 49.00
CA ILE A 169 -6.23 -30.55 50.10
C ILE A 169 -6.91 -30.27 51.45
N ARG A 170 -7.43 -29.05 51.66
CA ARG A 170 -8.14 -28.71 52.91
C ARG A 170 -9.32 -29.65 53.18
N ARG A 171 -10.10 -30.00 52.14
CA ARG A 171 -11.21 -30.96 52.29
C ARG A 171 -10.70 -32.34 52.69
N GLN A 172 -9.62 -32.83 52.08
CA GLN A 172 -9.01 -34.10 52.48
C GLN A 172 -8.49 -34.10 53.92
N GLU A 173 -7.88 -33.00 54.37
CA GLU A 173 -7.42 -32.87 55.76
C GLU A 173 -8.59 -32.90 56.74
N LEU A 174 -9.66 -32.14 56.46
CA LEU A 174 -10.89 -32.16 57.27
C LEU A 174 -11.54 -33.55 57.30
N GLU A 175 -11.55 -34.28 56.19
CA GLU A 175 -12.05 -35.66 56.15
C GLU A 175 -11.21 -36.60 57.00
N LYS A 176 -9.87 -36.49 56.93
CA LYS A 176 -8.95 -37.26 57.79
C LYS A 176 -9.15 -36.92 59.27
N GLU A 177 -9.33 -35.64 59.61
CA GLU A 177 -9.63 -35.21 60.98
C GLU A 177 -10.97 -35.76 61.46
N ARG A 178 -12.03 -35.69 60.64
CA ARG A 178 -13.33 -36.32 60.95
C ARG A 178 -13.19 -37.81 61.22
N GLN A 179 -12.43 -38.52 60.39
CA GLN A 179 -12.15 -39.94 60.60
C GLN A 179 -11.39 -40.21 61.91
N ARG A 180 -10.39 -39.36 62.24
CA ARG A 180 -9.64 -39.46 63.50
C ARG A 180 -10.55 -39.25 64.72
N VAL A 181 -11.39 -38.22 64.69
CA VAL A 181 -12.36 -37.94 65.76
C VAL A 181 -13.34 -39.10 65.93
N LEU A 182 -13.88 -39.66 64.84
CA LEU A 182 -14.75 -40.84 64.90
C LEU A 182 -14.05 -42.06 65.52
N LEU A 183 -12.77 -42.27 65.22
CA LEU A 183 -11.98 -43.35 65.83
C LEU A 183 -11.74 -43.12 67.33
N GLU A 184 -11.48 -41.87 67.75
CA GLU A 184 -11.32 -41.52 69.17
C GLU A 184 -12.62 -41.74 69.97
N PHE A 185 -13.77 -41.33 69.43
CA PHE A 185 -15.08 -41.52 70.08
C PHE A 185 -15.60 -42.97 70.07
N ASN A 186 -15.04 -43.85 69.24
CA ASN A 186 -15.38 -45.27 69.19
C ASN A 186 -14.46 -46.16 70.06
N THR A 187 -13.59 -45.55 70.88
CA THR A 187 -12.83 -46.30 71.91
C THR A 187 -13.67 -46.43 73.19
N PRO A 188 -14.01 -47.66 73.65
CA PRO A 188 -14.71 -47.82 74.92
C PRO A 188 -13.77 -47.45 76.06
N ILE A 189 -14.18 -46.48 76.88
CA ILE A 189 -13.49 -46.10 78.12
C ILE A 189 -13.50 -47.31 79.07
N GLN A 190 -12.40 -48.04 79.12
CA GLN A 190 -12.22 -49.17 80.03
C GLN A 190 -11.50 -48.69 81.29
N TRP A 191 -12.29 -48.40 82.34
CA TRP A 191 -11.80 -48.26 83.70
C TRP A 191 -11.36 -49.64 84.23
N TRP A 192 -10.12 -49.76 84.75
CA TRP A 192 -9.87 -50.21 86.14
C TRP A 192 -8.37 -50.29 86.48
N MET A 193 -8.09 -49.84 87.70
CA MET A 193 -6.80 -49.74 88.38
C MET A 193 -6.37 -51.10 89.02
N PRO A 194 -5.12 -51.19 89.54
CA PRO A 194 -4.35 -52.44 89.70
C PRO A 194 -4.48 -53.03 91.10
N PHE A 195 -4.23 -54.34 91.30
CA PHE A 195 -3.65 -54.87 92.55
C PHE A 195 -3.12 -56.31 92.41
N GLY A 196 -1.83 -56.48 92.75
CA GLY A 196 -1.23 -57.54 93.58
C GLY A 196 -1.65 -59.02 93.46
N SER A 197 -0.66 -59.85 93.07
CA SER A 197 -0.10 -60.96 93.85
C SER A 197 -1.02 -61.75 94.81
N TRP A 198 -1.26 -63.05 94.53
CA TRP A 198 -0.68 -64.19 95.27
C TRP A 198 -1.28 -65.55 94.90
N LEU A 199 -0.44 -66.55 95.15
CA LEU A 199 -0.60 -67.99 95.06
C LEU A 199 -1.95 -68.56 95.55
N CYS A 200 -2.38 -69.60 94.82
CA CYS A 200 -2.56 -70.99 95.30
C CYS A 200 -3.29 -71.25 96.65
N LEU A 201 -4.34 -72.08 96.56
CA LEU A 201 -4.65 -73.26 97.39
C LEU A 201 -6.03 -73.31 98.09
N LEU A 202 -6.56 -74.54 98.01
CA LEU A 202 -7.41 -75.29 98.94
C LEU A 202 -8.94 -75.16 98.88
N SER A 203 -9.50 -76.28 98.39
CA SER A 203 -10.37 -77.21 99.09
C SER A 203 -11.70 -76.74 99.68
N CYS A 204 -12.72 -77.33 99.08
CA CYS A 204 -14.05 -77.60 99.61
C CYS A 204 -14.01 -78.27 101.00
N ALA A 205 -14.81 -77.71 101.91
CA ALA A 205 -15.57 -78.41 102.96
C ALA A 205 -16.83 -77.55 103.14
N GLY A 206 -18.05 -78.03 102.87
CA GLY A 206 -18.69 -79.14 103.56
C GLY A 206 -19.72 -78.53 104.53
N ALA A 207 -20.94 -78.30 104.03
CA ALA A 207 -22.08 -77.85 104.82
C ALA A 207 -22.71 -79.02 105.59
N PHE A 208 -23.17 -78.72 106.80
CA PHE A 208 -24.26 -79.41 107.48
C PHE A 208 -25.55 -78.62 107.26
#